data_AF-S6WEQ4-F1
#
_entry.id   AF-S6WEQ4-F1
#
_cell.length_a   1.000
_cell.length_b   1.000
_cell.length_c   1.000
_cell.angle_alpha   90.00
_cell.angle_beta   90.00
_cell.angle_gamma   90.00
#
_symmetry.space_group_name_H-M   'P 1'
#
loop_
_entity.id
_entity.type
_entity.pdbx_description
1 polymer ?
#
loop_
_entity_poly.entity_id
_entity_poly.type
_entity_poly.pdbx_seq_one_letter_code
_entity_poly.pdbx_strand_id
1 'polypeptide(L)' 'HWFRERGFEPSSVDRLPSARASLYNFQRNSKIFEKAI' A
#
# COMPACT_ATOMS: atom_id res chain seq x y z
N HIS A 1 -7.52 7.96 -8.48
CA HIS A 1 -7.69 9.20 -7.68
C HIS A 1 -8.43 8.98 -6.36
N TRP A 2 -9.36 8.01 -6.27
CA TRP A 2 -10.16 7.70 -5.07
C TRP A 2 -9.41 7.62 -3.72
N PHE A 3 -8.19 7.05 -3.67
CA PHE A 3 -7.37 6.95 -2.45
C PHE A 3 -6.74 8.29 -2.04
N ARG A 4 -6.16 9.01 -3.00
CA ARG A 4 -5.50 10.31 -2.75
C ARG A 4 -6.49 11.35 -2.20
N GLU A 5 -7.71 11.36 -2.71
CA GLU A 5 -8.77 12.27 -2.24
C GLU A 5 -9.25 11.98 -0.81
N ARG A 6 -8.94 10.80 -0.26
CA ARG A 6 -9.29 10.40 1.10
C ARG A 6 -8.12 10.52 2.09
N GLY A 7 -7.04 11.18 1.66
CA GLY A 7 -5.84 11.38 2.46
C GLY A 7 -4.94 10.16 2.53
N PHE A 8 -5.00 9.26 1.54
CA PHE A 8 -4.01 8.20 1.43
C PHE A 8 -2.86 8.65 0.53
N GLU A 9 -1.64 8.45 1.02
CA GLU A 9 -0.40 8.75 0.31
C GLU A 9 0.16 7.47 -0.33
N PRO A 10 0.85 7.56 -1.49
CA PRO A 10 1.54 6.42 -2.08
C PRO A 10 2.57 5.84 -1.11
N SER A 11 2.61 4.51 -0.99
CA SER A 11 3.59 3.81 -0.16
C SER A 11 4.16 2.58 -0.89
N SER A 12 5.18 1.95 -0.30
CA SER A 12 5.82 0.76 -0.84
C SER A 12 5.43 -0.50 -0.06
N VAL A 13 5.66 -1.68 -0.66
CA VAL A 13 5.49 -2.98 0.01
C VAL A 13 6.32 -3.04 1.29
N ASP A 14 7.49 -2.40 1.30
CA ASP A 14 8.44 -2.43 2.41
C ASP A 14 7.91 -1.77 3.68
N ARG A 15 6.94 -0.86 3.56
CA ARG A 15 6.25 -0.24 4.69
C ARG A 15 5.10 -1.08 5.25
N LEU A 16 4.67 -2.14 4.56
CA LEU A 16 3.64 -3.02 5.08
C LEU A 16 4.18 -3.81 6.29
N PRO A 17 3.36 -4.07 7.32
CA PRO A 17 3.69 -5.03 8.36
C PRO A 17 4.07 -6.38 7.73
N SER A 18 5.05 -7.08 8.30
CA SER A 18 5.63 -8.31 7.73
C SER A 18 4.57 -9.33 7.30
N ALA A 19 3.55 -9.56 8.11
CA ALA A 19 2.44 -10.47 7.80
C ALA A 19 1.65 -10.10 6.54
N ARG A 20 1.48 -8.80 6.24
CA ARG A 20 0.83 -8.33 5.01
C ARG A 20 1.80 -8.31 3.82
N ALA A 21 3.06 -7.95 4.06
CA ALA A 21 4.09 -7.99 3.02
C ALA A 21 4.27 -9.42 2.47
N SER A 22 4.25 -10.44 3.32
CA SER A 22 4.36 -11.86 2.91
C SER A 22 3.22 -12.34 2.02
N LEU A 23 2.04 -11.72 2.11
CA LEU A 23 0.87 -12.05 1.28
C LEU A 23 0.80 -11.19 0.00
N TYR A 24 1.72 -10.25 -0.17
CA TYR A 24 1.68 -9.34 -1.30
C TYR A 24 2.11 -10.06 -2.59
N ASN A 25 1.21 -10.10 -3.57
CA ASN A 25 1.50 -10.70 -4.87
C ASN A 25 2.22 -9.70 -5.79
N PHE A 26 3.52 -9.88 -5.95
CA PHE A 26 4.38 -9.05 -6.81
C PHE A 26 4.02 -9.10 -8.30
N GLN A 27 3.43 -10.21 -8.79
CA GLN A 27 3.02 -10.32 -10.21
C GLN A 27 1.86 -9.37 -10.54
N ARG A 28 1.05 -9.03 -9.54
CA ARG A 28 -0.12 -8.17 -9.71
C ARG A 28 0.22 -6.68 -9.66
N ASN A 29 1.47 -6.33 -9.35
CA ASN A 29 2.03 -4.96 -9.33
C ASN A 29 1.05 -3.88 -8.84
N SER A 30 0.35 -4.16 -7.74
CA SER A 30 -0.71 -3.31 -7.23
C SER A 30 -0.13 -2.05 -6.58
N LYS A 31 -0.69 -0.88 -6.87
CA LYS A 31 -0.24 0.36 -6.21
C LYS A 31 -0.69 0.35 -4.75
N ILE A 32 0.25 0.53 -3.83
CA ILE A 32 0.00 0.59 -2.39
C ILE A 32 -0.19 2.04 -1.97
N PHE A 33 -1.17 2.27 -1.09
CA PHE A 33 -1.42 3.56 -0.47
C PHE A 33 -1.59 3.36 1.02
N GLU A 34 -1.02 4.25 1.83
CA GLU A 34 -1.14 4.26 3.29
C GLU A 34 -1.76 5.57 3.75
N LYS A 35 -2.49 5.52 4.87
CA LYS A 35 -2.99 6.73 5.54
C LYS A 35 -2.16 6.91 6.80
N ALA A 36 -1.35 7.96 6.86
CA ALA A 36 -0.72 8.38 8.10
C ALA A 36 -1.83 8.85 9.04
N ILE A 37 -1.99 8.16 10.18
CA ILE A 37 -2.90 8.54 11.26
C ILE A 37 -2.15 9.49 12.18
#